data_AF-A0A7H8PIT6-F1
#
_entry.id   AF-A0A7H8PIT6-F1
#
_cell.length_a   1.000
_cell.length_b   1.000
_cell.length_c   1.000
_cell.angle_alpha   90.00
_cell.angle_beta   90.00
_cell.angle_gamma   90.00
#
_symmetry.space_group_name_H-M   'P 1'
#
loop_
_entity.id
_entity.type
_entity.pdbx_description
1 polymer ?
#
loop_
_entity_poly.entity_id
_entity_poly.type
_entity_poly.pdbx_seq_one_letter_code
_entity_poly.pdbx_strand_id
1 'polypeptide(L)' 'MIDDLHIDKTIFLTEVIAQLALELDSFMVSIVHGEPYQTHIYIWIDRLYSQGKSSDIAAGIIRRAIRLFLTNVEKN' A
#
# COMPACT_ATOMS: atom_id res chain seq x y z
N MET A 1 -10.51 -20.87 -12.98
CA MET A 1 -10.99 -19.59 -12.43
C MET A 1 -10.25 -19.25 -11.14
N ILE A 2 -8.90 -19.33 -11.16
CA ILE A 2 -8.02 -18.95 -10.05
C ILE A 2 -7.09 -17.80 -10.46
N ASP A 3 -6.93 -17.55 -11.77
CA ASP A 3 -5.98 -16.57 -12.30
C ASP A 3 -6.48 -15.11 -12.23
N ASP A 4 -7.78 -14.86 -12.38
CA ASP A 4 -8.33 -13.48 -12.45
C ASP A 4 -8.23 -12.73 -11.11
N LEU A 5 -8.47 -13.40 -9.98
CA LEU A 5 -8.43 -12.78 -8.64
C LEU A 5 -6.99 -12.36 -8.25
N HIS A 6 -5.98 -13.11 -8.71
CA HIS A 6 -4.58 -12.81 -8.43
C HIS A 6 -4.08 -11.64 -9.28
N ILE A 7 -4.57 -11.55 -10.53
CA ILE A 7 -4.30 -10.44 -11.44
C ILE A 7 -4.91 -9.15 -10.88
N ASP A 8 -6.16 -9.18 -10.42
CA ASP A 8 -6.86 -8.01 -9.87
C ASP A 8 -6.13 -7.40 -8.66
N LYS A 9 -5.64 -8.25 -7.75
CA LYS A 9 -4.90 -7.78 -6.57
C LYS A 9 -3.55 -7.17 -6.95
N THR A 10 -2.86 -7.75 -7.93
CA THR A 10 -1.55 -7.28 -8.40
C THR A 10 -1.69 -5.91 -9.07
N ILE A 11 -2.73 -5.73 -9.90
CA ILE A 11 -3.07 -4.44 -10.52
C ILE A 11 -3.37 -3.42 -9.43
N PHE A 12 -4.27 -3.75 -8.51
CA PHE A 12 -4.63 -2.86 -7.40
C PHE A 12 -3.41 -2.40 -6.58
N LEU A 13 -2.53 -3.34 -6.20
CA LEU A 13 -1.28 -3.02 -5.50
C LEU A 13 -0.43 -2.06 -6.32
N THR A 14 -0.20 -2.37 -7.59
CA THR A 14 0.65 -1.56 -8.49
C THR A 14 0.12 -0.13 -8.63
N GLU A 15 -1.18 0.02 -8.84
CA GLU A 15 -1.83 1.33 -8.94
C GLU A 15 -1.68 2.14 -7.66
N VAL A 16 -1.93 1.52 -6.50
CA VAL A 16 -1.81 2.22 -5.21
C VAL A 16 -0.37 2.64 -4.95
N ILE A 17 0.61 1.78 -5.24
CA ILE A 17 2.04 2.07 -5.07
C ILE A 17 2.48 3.22 -5.98
N ALA A 18 2.07 3.20 -7.24
CA ALA A 18 2.34 4.29 -8.18
C ALA A 18 1.74 5.63 -7.69
N GLN A 19 0.51 5.61 -7.18
CA GLN A 19 -0.13 6.81 -6.63
C GLN A 19 0.51 7.33 -5.33
N LEU A 20 1.23 6.47 -4.60
CA LEU A 20 2.02 6.87 -3.43
C LEU A 20 3.41 7.41 -3.82
N ALA A 21 3.74 7.47 -5.11
CA ALA A 21 5.07 7.82 -5.62
C ALA A 21 6.17 6.93 -5.04
N LEU A 22 5.87 5.64 -4.87
CA LEU A 22 6.81 4.62 -4.46
C LEU A 22 7.17 3.75 -5.67
N GLU A 23 8.43 3.33 -5.75
CA GLU A 23 8.88 2.38 -6.77
C GLU A 23 8.50 0.95 -6.38
N LEU A 24 7.80 0.24 -7.26
CA LEU A 24 7.23 -1.08 -6.95
C LEU A 24 8.30 -2.11 -6.59
N ASP A 25 9.35 -2.23 -7.41
CA ASP A 25 10.39 -3.23 -7.17
C ASP A 25 11.11 -3.01 -5.85
N SER A 26 11.49 -1.76 -5.58
CA SER A 26 12.12 -1.36 -4.32
C SER A 26 11.20 -1.61 -3.12
N PHE A 27 9.90 -1.30 -3.27
CA PHE A 27 8.90 -1.54 -2.24
C PHE A 27 8.75 -3.03 -1.93
N MET A 28 8.69 -3.88 -2.95
CA MET A 28 8.59 -5.33 -2.79
C MET A 28 9.85 -5.91 -2.14
N VAL A 29 11.04 -5.44 -2.52
CA VAL A 29 12.30 -5.82 -1.87
C VAL A 29 12.28 -5.44 -0.38
N SER A 30 11.83 -4.23 -0.03
CA SER A 30 11.71 -3.81 1.38
C SER A 30 10.76 -4.71 2.18
N ILE A 31 9.65 -5.15 1.60
CA ILE A 31 8.73 -6.10 2.26
C ILE A 31 9.45 -7.44 2.55
N VAL A 32 10.16 -8.00 1.56
CA VAL A 32 10.88 -9.26 1.71
C VAL A 32 11.94 -9.18 2.81
N HIS A 33 12.59 -8.03 2.96
CA HIS A 33 13.56 -7.77 4.03
C HIS A 33 12.93 -7.44 5.39
N GLY A 34 11.60 -7.36 5.47
CA GLY A 34 10.88 -7.12 6.71
C GLY A 34 10.89 -5.66 7.17
N GLU A 35 11.11 -4.71 6.25
CA GLU A 35 11.11 -3.29 6.58
C GLU A 35 9.73 -2.87 7.14
N PRO A 36 9.66 -2.35 8.38
CA PRO A 36 8.38 -2.15 9.05
C PRO A 36 7.45 -1.20 8.29
N TYR A 37 7.97 -0.11 7.72
CA TYR A 37 7.16 0.90 7.04
C TYR A 37 6.44 0.33 5.81
N GLN A 38 7.18 -0.31 4.91
CA GLN A 38 6.64 -0.91 3.69
C GLN A 38 5.72 -2.09 4.00
N THR A 39 6.03 -2.87 5.05
CA THR A 39 5.17 -3.95 5.53
C THR A 39 3.81 -3.43 6.01
N HIS A 40 3.78 -2.33 6.76
CA HIS A 40 2.51 -1.73 7.21
C HIS A 40 1.69 -1.19 6.05
N ILE A 41 2.34 -0.53 5.07
CA ILE A 41 1.65 -0.06 3.86
C ILE A 41 1.03 -1.24 3.11
N TYR A 42 1.78 -2.33 2.91
CA TYR A 42 1.27 -3.53 2.24
C TYR A 42 0.04 -4.11 2.95
N ILE A 43 0.09 -4.22 4.28
CA ILE A 43 -1.06 -4.69 5.09
C ILE A 43 -2.27 -3.78 4.91
N TRP A 44 -2.09 -2.46 4.84
CA TRP A 44 -3.19 -1.54 4.58
C TRP A 44 -3.76 -1.69 3.17
N ILE A 45 -2.91 -1.83 2.16
CA ILE A 45 -3.33 -2.09 0.77
C ILE A 45 -4.16 -3.37 0.71
N ASP A 46 -3.68 -4.46 1.32
CA ASP A 46 -4.36 -5.75 1.34
C ASP A 46 -5.75 -5.66 1.99
N ARG A 47 -5.85 -4.97 3.14
CA ARG A 47 -7.14 -4.75 3.80
C ARG A 47 -8.09 -3.91 2.95
N LEU A 48 -7.60 -2.86 2.31
CA LEU A 48 -8.44 -1.98 1.48
C LEU A 48 -8.92 -2.70 0.21
N TYR A 49 -8.09 -3.57 -0.38
CA TYR A 49 -8.47 -4.47 -1.44
C TYR A 49 -9.59 -5.42 -0.99
N SER A 50 -9.45 -6.10 0.16
CA SER A 50 -10.48 -7.00 0.69
C SER A 50 -11.82 -6.32 1.00
N GLN A 51 -11.81 -5.00 1.20
CA GLN A 51 -12.99 -4.17 1.41
C GLN A 51 -13.62 -3.68 0.10
N GLY A 52 -13.07 -4.06 -1.06
CA GLY A 52 -13.55 -3.63 -2.37
C GLY A 52 -13.38 -2.12 -2.62
N LYS A 53 -12.39 -1.48 -1.99
CA LYS A 53 -12.08 -0.06 -2.30
C LYS A 53 -11.44 0.04 -3.68
N SER A 54 -11.66 1.16 -4.37
CA SER A 54 -10.86 1.49 -5.56
C SER A 54 -9.44 1.91 -5.16
N SER A 55 -8.50 1.76 -6.08
CA SER A 55 -7.09 2.14 -5.87
C SER A 55 -6.94 3.61 -5.51
N ASP A 56 -7.70 4.51 -6.14
CA ASP A 56 -7.74 5.95 -5.82
C ASP A 56 -8.14 6.23 -4.37
N ILE A 57 -9.20 5.58 -3.89
CA ILE A 57 -9.67 5.73 -2.51
C ILE A 57 -8.62 5.18 -1.55
N ALA A 58 -8.05 4.01 -1.87
CA ALA A 58 -7.06 3.36 -1.03
C ALA A 58 -5.78 4.20 -0.90
N ALA A 59 -5.23 4.71 -2.02
CA ALA A 59 -4.08 5.59 -2.03
C ALA A 59 -4.34 6.88 -1.24
N GLY A 60 -5.54 7.46 -1.37
CA GLY A 60 -5.95 8.64 -0.59
C GLY A 60 -6.05 8.40 0.92
N ILE A 61 -6.46 7.19 1.34
CA ILE A 61 -6.49 6.79 2.76
C ILE A 61 -5.07 6.59 3.28
N ILE A 62 -4.24 5.83 2.57
CA ILE A 62 -2.86 5.53 2.97
C ILE A 62 -2.03 6.81 3.06
N ARG A 63 -2.14 7.71 2.08
CA ARG A 63 -1.44 9.00 2.10
C ARG A 63 -1.79 9.83 3.33
N ARG A 64 -3.06 9.81 3.77
CA ARG A 64 -3.50 10.47 5.00
C ARG A 64 -2.95 9.79 6.25
N ALA A 65 -2.96 8.46 6.29
CA ALA A 65 -2.39 7.69 7.39
C ALA A 65 -0.87 7.94 7.56
N ILE A 66 -0.11 7.92 6.46
CA ILE A 66 1.33 8.23 6.44
C ILE A 66 1.57 9.65 6.97
N ARG A 67 0.82 10.65 6.49
CA ARG A 67 0.95 12.03 6.96
C ARG A 67 0.72 12.13 8.47
N LEU A 68 -0.35 11.52 8.99
CA LEU A 68 -0.64 11.51 10.42
C LEU A 68 0.48 10.86 11.23
N PHE A 69 1.01 9.72 10.76
CA PHE A 69 2.13 9.04 11.40
C PHE A 69 3.37 9.94 11.47
N LEU A 70 3.77 10.55 10.35
CA LEU A 70 4.94 11.44 10.31
C LEU A 70 4.75 12.68 11.20
N THR A 71 3.57 13.31 11.18
CA THR A 71 3.31 14.49 12.02
C THR A 71 3.29 14.19 13.52
N ASN A 72 3.04 12.94 13.92
CA ASN A 72 3.09 12.52 15.32
C ASN A 72 4.52 12.16 15.77
N VAL A 73 5.40 11.80 14.83
CA VAL A 73 6.82 11.56 15.12
C VAL A 73 7.57 12.88 15.33
N GLU A 74 7.25 13.93 14.57
CA GLU A 74 7.91 15.25 14.70
C GLU A 74 7.57 16.01 16.00
N LYS A 75 6.55 15.57 16.76
CA LYS A 75 6.09 16.22 17.99
C LYS A 75 6.58 15.55 19.28
N ASN A 76 7.36 14.47 19.17
CA ASN A 76 7.99 13.78 20.30
C ASN A 76 9.51 13.99 20.27
#